data_AF-A0AAV9ZY08-F1
#
_entry.id   AF-A0AAV9ZY08-F1
#
_cell.length_a   1.000
_cell.length_b   1.000
_cell.length_c   1.000
_cell.angle_alpha   90.00
_cell.angle_beta   90.00
_cell.angle_gamma   90.00
#
_symmetry.space_group_name_H-M   'P 1'
#
loop_
_entity.id
_entity.type
_entity.pdbx_description
1 polymer ?
#
loop_
_entity_poly.entity_id
_entity_poly.type
_entity_poly.pdbx_seq_one_letter_code
_entity_poly.pdbx_strand_id
1 'polypeptide(L)' 'MSSSSTADSHIYRIDPLRGAENFAVWKVRMSHILTDLGYDTHVDEKATLPTDPAELARWNKADRKALSTIVLR' A
#
# COMPACT_ATOMS: atom_id res chain seq x y z
N MET A 1 2.79 -4.22 32.12
CA MET A 1 3.66 -4.36 30.94
C MET A 1 3.05 -3.53 29.83
N SER A 2 3.60 -2.36 29.57
CA SER A 2 3.07 -1.43 28.56
C SER A 2 3.56 -1.91 27.19
N SER A 3 2.66 -2.45 26.38
CA SER A 3 2.93 -2.77 24.98
C SER A 3 3.07 -1.45 24.21
N SER A 4 4.30 -0.97 24.13
CA SER A 4 4.69 0.07 23.18
C SER A 4 4.57 -0.54 21.79
N SER A 5 3.46 -0.28 21.11
CA SER A 5 3.35 -0.52 19.67
C SER A 5 4.30 0.45 18.99
N THR A 6 5.57 0.04 18.85
CA THR A 6 6.55 0.72 18.02
C THR A 6 5.94 0.85 16.63
N ALA A 7 5.51 2.05 16.27
CA ALA A 7 5.21 2.39 14.89
C ALA A 7 6.55 2.38 14.16
N ASP A 8 7.02 1.18 13.82
CA ASP A 8 8.18 1.00 12.97
C ASP A 8 7.77 1.52 11.60
N SER A 9 8.21 2.74 11.28
CA SER A 9 8.04 3.34 9.96
C SER A 9 8.92 2.57 8.98
N HIS A 10 8.51 1.35 8.62
CA HIS A 10 9.17 0.51 7.63
C HIS A 10 9.03 1.17 6.26
N ILE A 11 10.04 1.92 5.83
CA ILE A 11 10.14 2.41 4.45
C ILE A 11 10.42 1.22 3.53
N TYR A 12 9.54 0.96 2.58
CA TYR A 12 9.70 -0.11 1.59
C TYR A 12 10.38 0.46 0.34
N ARG A 13 11.58 -0.02 0.04
CA ARG A 13 12.27 0.31 -1.22
C ARG A 13 11.92 -0.70 -2.29
N ILE A 14 11.30 -0.25 -3.37
CA ILE A 14 10.95 -1.10 -4.51
C ILE A 14 11.49 -0.54 -5.83
N ASP A 15 11.60 -1.43 -6.80
CA ASP A 15 11.99 -1.09 -8.16
C ASP A 15 10.83 -0.29 -8.79
N PRO A 16 11.11 0.82 -9.50
CA PRO A 16 10.07 1.51 -10.25
C PRO A 16 9.47 0.57 -11.30
N LEU A 17 8.18 0.75 -11.59
CA LEU A 17 7.53 0.01 -12.67
C LEU A 17 8.12 0.45 -14.02
N ARG A 18 8.71 -0.49 -14.77
CA ARG A 18 9.34 -0.28 -16.08
C ARG A 18 8.50 -0.83 -17.24
N GLY A 19 7.26 -1.22 -16.95
CA GLY A 19 6.34 -1.82 -17.91
C GLY A 19 6.25 -3.34 -17.73
N ALA A 20 5.90 -4.05 -18.80
CA ALA A 20 5.60 -5.49 -18.73
C ALA A 20 6.78 -6.34 -18.21
N GLU A 21 8.03 -5.88 -18.39
CA GLU A 21 9.25 -6.58 -17.98
C GLU A 21 9.33 -6.87 -16.47
N ASN A 22 8.80 -5.98 -15.64
CA ASN A 22 8.85 -6.12 -14.19
C ASN A 22 7.48 -5.98 -13.51
N PHE A 23 6.39 -5.87 -14.28
CA PHE A 23 5.04 -5.70 -13.76
C PHE A 23 4.63 -6.81 -12.78
N ALA A 24 4.89 -8.08 -13.11
CA ALA A 24 4.52 -9.20 -12.24
C ALA A 24 5.21 -9.12 -10.87
N VAL A 25 6.53 -8.86 -10.87
CA VAL A 25 7.32 -8.73 -9.64
C VAL A 25 6.91 -7.49 -8.85
N TRP A 26 6.69 -6.37 -9.55
CA TRP A 26 6.22 -5.12 -8.96
C TRP A 26 4.86 -5.30 -8.28
N LYS A 27 3.90 -5.96 -8.95
CA LYS A 27 2.56 -6.23 -8.44
C LYS A 27 2.59 -7.08 -7.16
N VAL A 28 3.38 -8.16 -7.15
CA VAL A 28 3.52 -9.02 -5.96
C VAL A 28 4.10 -8.23 -4.78
N ARG A 29 5.16 -7.43 -5.02
CA ARG A 29 5.75 -6.60 -3.96
C ARG A 29 4.78 -5.56 -3.43
N MET A 30 4.05 -4.89 -4.33
CA MET A 30 3.03 -3.91 -3.95
C MET A 30 1.92 -4.56 -3.12
N SER A 31 1.47 -5.75 -3.50
CA SER A 31 0.48 -6.52 -2.75
C SER A 31 0.94 -6.87 -1.35
N HIS A 32 2.19 -7.32 -1.19
CA HIS A 32 2.75 -7.63 0.13
C HIS A 32 2.82 -6.39 1.01
N ILE A 33 3.34 -5.28 0.47
CA ILE A 33 3.47 -4.02 1.22
C ILE A 33 2.11 -3.50 1.68
N LEU A 34 1.11 -3.50 0.80
CA LEU A 34 -0.23 -3.06 1.15
C LEU A 34 -0.88 -4.01 2.17
N THR A 35 -0.64 -5.32 2.08
CA THR A 35 -1.10 -6.29 3.08
C THR A 35 -0.45 -6.03 4.45
N ASP A 36 0.86 -5.79 4.50
CA ASP A 36 1.59 -5.47 5.73
C ASP A 36 1.11 -4.15 6.37
N LEU A 37 0.63 -3.21 5.55
CA LEU A 37 0.03 -1.95 6.01
C LEU A 37 -1.44 -2.09 6.44
N GLY A 38 -2.06 -3.26 6.28
CA GLY A 38 -3.47 -3.51 6.56
C GLY A 38 -4.43 -2.93 5.52
N TYR A 39 -3.96 -2.83 4.27
CA TYR A 39 -4.68 -2.32 3.10
C TYR A 39 -5.00 -3.43 2.08
N ASP A 40 -5.20 -4.66 2.55
CA ASP A 40 -5.51 -5.84 1.73
C ASP A 40 -6.73 -5.63 0.81
N THR A 41 -7.73 -4.88 1.27
CA THR A 41 -8.93 -4.52 0.48
C THR A 41 -8.65 -3.60 -0.70
N HIS A 42 -7.50 -2.92 -0.72
CA HIS A 42 -7.10 -2.04 -1.82
C HIS A 42 -6.43 -2.80 -2.98
N VAL A 43 -6.00 -4.04 -2.76
CA VAL A 43 -5.22 -4.83 -3.72
C VAL A 43 -6.05 -5.87 -4.46
N ASP A 44 -7.32 -6.05 -4.07
CA ASP A 44 -8.24 -6.92 -4.79
C ASP A 44 -8.41 -6.41 -6.22
N GLU A 45 -8.33 -7.30 -7.21
CA GLU A 45 -8.57 -6.97 -8.62
C GLU A 45 -10.00 -6.46 -8.86
N LYS A 46 -10.90 -6.68 -7.89
CA LYS A 46 -12.27 -6.16 -7.87
C LYS A 46 -12.43 -4.90 -7.02
N ALA A 47 -11.36 -4.36 -6.44
CA ALA A 47 -11.43 -3.14 -5.64
C ALA A 47 -11.91 -1.98 -6.52
N THR A 48 -13.18 -1.60 -6.35
CA THR A 48 -13.75 -0.41 -6.96
C THR A 48 -13.49 0.79 -6.05
N LEU A 49 -13.20 1.94 -6.64
CA LEU A 49 -13.12 3.19 -5.88
C LEU A 49 -14.43 3.38 -5.08
N PRO A 50 -14.36 3.61 -3.75
CA PRO A 50 -15.56 3.84 -2.96
C PRO A 50 -16.31 5.09 -3.45
N THR A 51 -17.62 4.98 -3.58
CA THR A 51 -18.49 6.12 -3.92
C THR A 51 -18.98 6.86 -2.68
N ASP A 52 -18.96 6.22 -1.52
CA ASP A 52 -19.27 6.85 -0.24
C ASP A 52 -18.16 7.86 0.15
N PRO A 53 -18.51 9.12 0.52
CA PRO A 53 -17.51 10.14 0.85
C PRO A 53 -16.61 9.79 2.05
N ALA A 54 -17.13 9.08 3.06
CA ALA A 54 -16.35 8.71 4.24
C ALA A 54 -15.38 7.56 3.93
N GLU A 55 -15.81 6.60 3.11
CA GLU A 55 -14.94 5.53 2.60
C GLU A 55 -13.88 6.08 1.65
N LEU A 56 -14.24 7.03 0.77
CA LEU A 56 -13.30 7.71 -0.11
C LEU A 56 -12.24 8.50 0.68
N ALA A 57 -12.63 9.17 1.76
CA ALA A 57 -11.69 9.85 2.65
C ALA A 57 -10.71 8.88 3.34
N ARG A 58 -11.19 7.70 3.76
CA ARG A 58 -10.35 6.62 4.29
C ARG A 58 -9.41 6.07 3.23
N TRP A 59 -9.92 5.85 2.02
CA TRP A 59 -9.13 5.41 0.88
C TRP A 59 -7.98 6.37 0.57
N ASN A 60 -8.28 7.66 0.45
CA ASN A 60 -7.27 8.70 0.20
C ASN A 60 -6.24 8.83 1.34
N LYS A 61 -6.63 8.50 2.58
CA LYS A 61 -5.70 8.46 3.71
C LYS A 61 -4.77 7.24 3.61
N ALA A 62 -5.29 6.07 3.25
CA ALA A 62 -4.50 4.87 3.01
C ALA A 62 -3.52 5.08 1.86
N ASP A 63 -3.99 5.63 0.74
CA ASP A 63 -3.19 5.92 -0.45
C ASP A 63 -2.01 6.85 -0.14
N ARG A 64 -2.27 7.98 0.55
CA ARG A 64 -1.20 8.89 0.99
C ARG A 64 -0.19 8.21 1.90
N LYS A 65 -0.63 7.33 2.79
CA LYS A 65 0.27 6.58 3.68
C LYS A 65 1.10 5.55 2.91
N ALA A 66 0.51 4.86 1.94
CA ALA A 66 1.25 3.94 1.07
C ALA A 66 2.32 4.70 0.27
N LEU A 67 1.97 5.83 -0.34
CA LEU A 67 2.90 6.69 -1.10
C LEU A 67 4.01 7.29 -0.23
N SER A 68 3.75 7.62 1.04
CA SER A 68 4.80 8.12 1.94
C SER A 68 5.75 7.02 2.44
N THR A 69 5.35 5.75 2.33
CA THR A 69 6.07 4.58 2.87
C THR A 69 6.82 3.83 1.78
N ILE A 70 6.32 3.84 0.54
CA ILE A 70 6.94 3.20 -0.61
C ILE A 70 7.86 4.21 -1.31
N VAL A 71 9.15 3.92 -1.31
CA VAL A 71 10.16 4.74 -1.96
C VAL A 71 10.73 3.97 -3.15
N LEU A 72 10.80 4.61 -4.30
CA LEU A 72 11.42 4.03 -5.48
C LEU A 72 12.94 4.06 -5.31
N ARG A 73 13.62 2.95 -5.61
CA ARG A 73 15.08 2.84 -5.56
C ARG A 73 15.76 3.52 -6.77
#